data_AF-A0A1H9QED9-F1
#
_entry.id   AF-A0A1H9QED9-F1
#
_cell.length_a   1.000
_cell.length_b   1.000
_cell.length_c   1.000
_cell.angle_alpha   90.00
_cell.angle_beta   90.00
_cell.angle_gamma   90.00
#
_symmetry.space_group_name_H-M   'P 1'
#
loop_
_entity.id
_entity.type
_entity.pdbx_description
1 polymer ?
#
loop_
_entity_poly.entity_id
_entity_poly.type
_entity_poly.pdbx_seq_one_letter_code
_entity_poly.pdbx_strand_id
1 'polypeptide(L)'
;MQPDRVIQLTFCRIEVYPGDVVTHFPDGTYYGSQPHDTPEYRALAQRLGYGHDIDAYNVDHEFCHSFLPEVLNGQPSRVLWALARGRMAPRMEILHEEALAVMFQGFLRGDIIMAATAPKLNWWDVREEARGLLKGIAPMPMASRAQY
;
A
#
# COMPACT_ATOMS: atom_id res chain seq x y z
N MET A 1 1.17 23.31 1.49
CA MET A 1 2.00 22.61 0.49
C MET A 1 1.04 21.83 -0.41
N GLN A 2 1.24 21.78 -1.72
CA GLN A 2 0.44 20.91 -2.59
C GLN A 2 1.13 19.55 -2.69
N PRO A 3 0.38 18.42 -2.73
CA PRO A 3 0.98 17.11 -2.93
C PRO A 3 1.51 16.96 -4.35
N ASP A 4 2.62 16.24 -4.50
CA ASP A 4 3.21 15.90 -5.80
C ASP A 4 2.32 14.92 -6.57
N ARG A 5 1.63 14.06 -5.84
CA ARG A 5 0.71 13.06 -6.38
C ARG A 5 -0.40 12.75 -5.39
N VAL A 6 -1.58 12.45 -5.92
CA VAL A 6 -2.73 11.97 -5.15
C VAL A 6 -3.19 10.65 -5.74
N ILE A 7 -3.36 9.64 -4.89
CA ILE A 7 -3.89 8.33 -5.24
C ILE A 7 -5.24 8.17 -4.55
N GLN A 8 -6.30 8.07 -5.32
CA GLN A 8 -7.64 7.86 -4.79
C GLN A 8 -7.97 6.36 -4.77
N LEU A 9 -8.28 5.84 -3.59
CA LEU A 9 -8.82 4.49 -3.36
C LEU A 9 -10.27 4.60 -2.87
N THR A 10 -10.98 3.46 -2.74
CA THR A 10 -12.38 3.47 -2.29
C THR A 10 -12.49 3.96 -0.85
N PHE A 11 -11.57 3.52 0.02
CA PHE A 11 -11.66 3.80 1.46
C PHE A 11 -10.71 4.87 1.98
N CYS A 12 -9.83 5.41 1.13
CA CYS A 12 -8.93 6.49 1.51
C CYS A 12 -8.42 7.27 0.30
N ARG A 13 -7.80 8.41 0.57
CA ARG A 13 -6.99 9.18 -0.38
C ARG A 13 -5.57 9.24 0.16
N ILE A 14 -4.60 8.89 -0.67
CA ILE A 14 -3.18 8.96 -0.32
C ILE A 14 -2.58 10.19 -1.00
N GLU A 15 -1.98 11.07 -0.23
CA GLU A 15 -1.27 12.25 -0.69
C GLU A 15 0.23 12.02 -0.53
N VAL A 16 0.98 12.22 -1.61
CA VAL A 16 2.44 12.05 -1.63
C VAL A 16 3.08 13.42 -1.69
N TYR A 17 3.98 13.67 -0.75
CA TYR A 17 4.80 14.87 -0.64
C TYR A 17 6.29 14.47 -0.71
N PRO A 18 7.21 15.44 -0.90
CA PRO A 18 8.64 15.16 -0.78
C PRO A 18 8.98 14.65 0.63
N GLY A 19 9.32 13.36 0.74
CA GLY A 19 9.70 12.71 1.99
C GLY A 19 8.56 12.42 2.98
N ASP A 20 7.30 12.51 2.55
CA ASP A 20 6.14 12.25 3.43
C ASP A 20 4.96 11.70 2.62
N VAL A 21 4.18 10.81 3.25
CA VAL A 21 2.98 10.21 2.65
C VAL A 21 1.87 10.26 3.67
N VAL A 22 0.72 10.80 3.27
CA VAL A 22 -0.43 10.99 4.16
C VAL A 22 -1.65 10.25 3.61
N THR A 23 -2.15 9.31 4.39
CA THR A 23 -3.39 8.57 4.10
C THR A 23 -4.56 9.23 4.83
N HIS A 24 -5.51 9.77 4.07
CA HIS A 24 -6.74 10.41 4.57
C HIS A 24 -7.94 9.47 4.44
N PHE A 25 -8.72 9.35 5.52
CA PHE A 25 -9.95 8.58 5.54
C PHE A 25 -11.20 9.46 5.37
N PRO A 26 -12.33 8.91 4.91
CA PRO A 26 -13.56 9.68 4.66
C PRO A 26 -14.14 10.41 5.88
N ASP A 27 -13.83 9.96 7.09
CA ASP A 27 -14.29 10.61 8.33
C ASP A 27 -13.39 11.77 8.79
N GLY A 28 -12.41 12.16 7.97
CA GLY A 28 -11.49 13.26 8.24
C GLY A 28 -10.26 12.87 9.06
N THR A 29 -10.18 11.63 9.56
CA THR A 29 -8.96 11.14 10.21
C THR A 29 -7.86 10.87 9.19
N TYR A 30 -6.59 10.94 9.62
CA TYR A 30 -5.46 10.69 8.74
C TYR A 30 -4.28 10.08 9.49
N TYR A 31 -3.38 9.44 8.75
CA TYR A 31 -2.08 9.00 9.23
C TYR A 31 -1.00 9.40 8.25
N GLY A 32 0.10 9.96 8.75
CA GLY A 32 1.26 10.35 7.95
C GLY A 32 2.45 9.45 8.26
N SER A 33 3.24 9.12 7.24
CA SER A 33 4.47 8.36 7.39
C SER A 33 5.62 8.96 6.60
N GLN A 34 6.81 8.86 7.20
CA GLN A 34 8.05 9.31 6.62
C GLN A 34 8.96 8.10 6.39
N PRO A 35 9.81 8.11 5.36
CA PRO A 35 10.79 7.06 5.15
C PRO A 35 11.67 6.91 6.39
N HIS A 36 11.85 5.67 6.85
CA HIS A 36 12.73 5.40 7.98
C HIS A 36 14.20 5.37 7.52
N ASP A 37 15.06 6.12 8.21
CA ASP A 37 16.50 6.16 7.90
C ASP A 37 17.32 5.10 8.67
N THR A 38 16.84 3.85 8.71
CA THR A 38 17.54 2.74 9.39
C THR A 38 18.26 1.81 8.41
N PRO A 39 19.38 1.17 8.82
CA PRO A 39 20.07 0.18 7.99
C PRO A 39 19.16 -0.96 7.51
N GLU A 40 18.25 -1.42 8.37
CA GLU A 40 17.32 -2.51 8.07
C GLU A 40 16.30 -2.11 6.99
N TYR A 41 15.78 -0.88 7.08
CA TYR A 41 14.83 -0.33 6.11
C TYR A 41 15.48 -0.17 4.74
N ARG A 42 16.70 0.36 4.69
CA ARG A 42 17.48 0.47 3.45
C ARG A 42 17.82 -0.90 2.85
N ALA A 43 18.22 -1.86 3.67
CA ALA A 43 18.51 -3.22 3.22
C ALA A 43 17.27 -3.93 2.67
N LEU A 44 16.11 -3.72 3.29
CA LEU A 44 14.84 -4.26 2.81
C LEU A 44 14.44 -3.62 1.47
N ALA A 45 14.50 -2.30 1.34
CA ALA A 45 14.20 -1.60 0.10
C ALA A 45 15.06 -2.10 -1.07
N GLN A 46 16.37 -2.29 -0.85
CA GLN A 46 17.29 -2.87 -1.84
C GLN A 46 16.84 -4.26 -2.28
N ARG A 47 16.52 -5.14 -1.33
CA ARG A 47 16.08 -6.52 -1.62
C ARG A 47 14.77 -6.59 -2.40
N LEU A 48 13.91 -5.58 -2.27
CA LEU A 48 12.62 -5.52 -2.95
C LEU A 48 12.68 -4.78 -4.29
N GLY A 49 13.87 -4.44 -4.77
CA GLY A 49 14.08 -3.87 -6.11
C GLY A 49 14.06 -2.33 -6.18
N TYR A 50 14.05 -1.63 -5.05
CA TYR A 50 14.07 -0.16 -5.03
C TYR A 50 15.49 0.42 -5.08
N GLY A 51 16.52 -0.40 -4.86
CA GLY A 51 17.90 0.07 -4.78
C GLY A 51 18.07 1.08 -3.64
N HIS A 52 18.44 2.32 -3.97
CA HIS A 52 18.60 3.41 -2.99
C HIS A 52 17.40 4.35 -2.91
N ASP A 53 16.32 4.08 -3.66
CA ASP A 53 15.14 4.94 -3.69
C ASP A 53 14.19 4.62 -2.52
N ILE A 54 14.52 5.17 -1.36
CA ILE A 54 13.77 4.96 -0.11
C ILE A 54 12.43 5.68 -0.14
N ASP A 55 12.32 6.80 -0.85
CA ASP A 55 11.07 7.53 -0.99
C ASP A 55 10.07 6.71 -1.82
N ALA A 56 10.50 6.12 -2.94
CA ALA A 56 9.66 5.20 -3.71
C ALA A 56 9.25 3.97 -2.89
N TYR A 57 10.16 3.44 -2.05
CA TYR A 57 9.82 2.35 -1.15
C TYR A 57 8.73 2.76 -0.15
N ASN A 58 8.86 3.93 0.50
CA ASN A 58 7.88 4.43 1.46
C ASN A 58 6.51 4.66 0.81
N VAL A 59 6.48 5.26 -0.37
CA VAL A 59 5.22 5.50 -1.09
C VAL A 59 4.52 4.20 -1.47
N ASP A 60 5.25 3.26 -2.07
CA ASP A 60 4.67 1.98 -2.45
C ASP A 60 4.24 1.19 -1.19
N HIS A 61 4.92 1.37 -0.05
CA HIS A 61 4.59 0.72 1.23
C HIS A 61 3.26 1.20 1.80
N GLU A 62 3.08 2.52 1.97
CA GLU A 62 1.81 3.11 2.43
C GLU A 62 0.66 2.81 1.47
N PHE A 63 0.94 2.83 0.17
CA PHE A 63 -0.02 2.40 -0.84
C PHE A 63 -0.46 0.96 -0.62
N CYS A 64 0.47 0.03 -0.36
CA CYS A 64 0.13 -1.38 -0.15
C CYS A 64 -0.74 -1.60 1.09
N HIS A 65 -0.49 -0.87 2.18
CA HIS A 65 -1.34 -0.92 3.37
C HIS A 65 -2.79 -0.59 3.05
N SER A 66 -3.05 0.40 2.20
CA SER A 66 -4.42 0.78 1.85
C SER A 66 -5.03 -0.08 0.73
N PHE A 67 -4.24 -0.41 -0.30
CA PHE A 67 -4.70 -1.09 -1.50
C PHE A 67 -5.03 -2.57 -1.25
N LEU A 68 -4.18 -3.30 -0.54
CA LEU A 68 -4.34 -4.76 -0.41
C LEU A 68 -5.57 -5.17 0.42
N PRO A 69 -5.89 -4.53 1.56
CA PRO A 69 -7.13 -4.79 2.29
C PRO A 69 -8.39 -4.49 1.47
N GLU A 70 -8.36 -3.45 0.64
CA GLU A 70 -9.45 -3.14 -0.29
C GLU A 70 -9.60 -4.24 -1.35
N VAL A 71 -8.47 -4.72 -1.90
CA VAL A 71 -8.45 -5.80 -2.89
C VAL A 71 -8.97 -7.12 -2.33
N LEU A 72 -8.48 -7.50 -1.15
CA LEU A 72 -8.72 -8.82 -0.57
C LEU A 72 -10.07 -8.91 0.13
N ASN A 73 -10.45 -7.84 0.84
CA ASN A 73 -11.55 -7.88 1.80
C ASN A 73 -12.63 -6.83 1.54
N GLY A 74 -12.41 -5.89 0.61
CA GLY A 74 -13.31 -4.77 0.39
C GLY A 74 -13.42 -3.86 1.63
N GLN A 75 -12.30 -3.61 2.32
CA GLN A 75 -12.23 -2.86 3.57
C GLN A 75 -11.00 -1.93 3.60
N PRO A 76 -11.00 -0.87 4.43
CA PRO A 76 -9.78 -0.08 4.68
C PRO A 76 -8.70 -0.91 5.39
N SER A 77 -7.44 -0.44 5.30
CA SER A 77 -6.35 -0.86 6.20
C SER A 77 -6.80 -0.79 7.65
N ARG A 78 -6.70 -1.91 8.38
CA ARG A 78 -7.07 -1.93 9.80
C ARG A 78 -5.96 -1.32 10.65
N VAL A 79 -4.71 -1.44 10.20
CA VAL A 79 -3.54 -0.83 10.84
C VAL A 79 -3.59 0.69 10.73
N LEU A 80 -3.63 1.24 9.51
CA LEU A 80 -3.65 2.69 9.29
C LEU A 80 -4.93 3.32 9.87
N TRP A 81 -6.08 2.63 9.79
CA TRP A 81 -7.32 3.12 10.40
C TRP A 81 -7.23 3.23 11.92
N ALA A 82 -6.59 2.28 12.59
CA ALA A 82 -6.36 2.35 14.03
C ALA A 82 -5.39 3.49 14.38
N LEU A 83 -4.28 3.60 13.65
CA LEU A 83 -3.25 4.61 13.88
C LEU A 83 -3.78 6.04 13.67
N ALA A 84 -4.59 6.26 12.64
CA ALA A 84 -5.25 7.54 12.39
C ALA A 84 -6.19 8.01 13.52
N ARG A 85 -6.57 7.11 14.43
CA ARG A 85 -7.40 7.38 15.62
C ARG A 85 -6.62 7.32 16.93
N GLY A 86 -5.29 7.31 16.86
CA GLY A 86 -4.42 7.20 18.03
C GLY A 86 -4.54 5.86 18.75
N ARG A 87 -4.87 4.79 18.02
CA ARG A 87 -5.00 3.43 18.56
C ARG A 87 -4.01 2.49 17.89
N MET A 88 -3.75 1.35 18.53
CA MET A 88 -3.01 0.25 17.91
C MET A 88 -3.98 -0.82 17.42
N ALA A 89 -3.75 -1.33 16.21
CA ALA A 89 -4.41 -2.54 15.75
C ALA A 89 -3.90 -3.77 16.55
N PRO A 90 -4.67 -4.87 16.59
CA PRO A 90 -4.20 -6.12 17.17
C PRO A 90 -2.88 -6.57 16.54
N ARG A 91 -1.96 -7.09 17.36
CA ARG A 91 -0.61 -7.49 16.90
C ARG A 91 -0.63 -8.42 15.68
N MET A 92 -1.57 -9.36 15.63
CA MET A 92 -1.68 -10.28 14.50
C MET A 92 -2.13 -9.59 13.21
N GLU A 93 -2.93 -8.53 13.29
CA GLU A 93 -3.33 -7.74 12.12
C GLU A 93 -2.14 -6.93 11.59
N ILE A 94 -1.37 -6.30 12.50
CA ILE A 94 -0.13 -5.60 12.14
C ILE A 94 0.83 -6.55 11.40
N LEU A 95 1.17 -7.70 12.02
CA LEU A 95 2.10 -8.65 11.42
C LEU A 95 1.63 -9.19 10.06
N HIS A 96 0.32 -9.42 9.91
CA HIS A 96 -0.25 -9.91 8.67
C HIS A 96 -0.18 -8.86 7.56
N GLU A 97 -0.62 -7.62 7.86
CA GLU A 97 -0.65 -6.53 6.89
C GLU A 97 0.76 -6.15 6.43
N GLU A 98 1.71 -6.03 7.36
CA GLU A 98 3.14 -5.79 7.08
C GLU A 98 3.75 -6.86 6.18
N ALA A 99 3.55 -8.15 6.53
CA ALA A 99 4.11 -9.25 5.75
C ALA A 99 3.55 -9.28 4.33
N LEU A 100 2.27 -8.97 4.18
CA LEU A 100 1.59 -8.92 2.90
C LEU A 100 2.04 -7.71 2.06
N ALA A 101 2.17 -6.52 2.67
CA ALA A 101 2.66 -5.32 2.02
C ALA A 101 4.09 -5.53 1.50
N VAL A 102 5.00 -6.02 2.34
CA VAL A 102 6.39 -6.31 1.96
C VAL A 102 6.47 -7.33 0.82
N MET A 103 5.69 -8.42 0.90
CA MET A 103 5.66 -9.43 -0.16
C MET A 103 5.16 -8.84 -1.49
N PHE A 104 4.08 -8.06 -1.44
CA PHE A 104 3.52 -7.45 -2.64
C PHE A 104 4.43 -6.37 -3.22
N GLN A 105 5.15 -5.58 -2.40
CA GLN A 105 6.16 -4.64 -2.89
C GLN A 105 7.28 -5.35 -3.65
N GLY A 106 7.75 -6.47 -3.11
CA GLY A 106 8.73 -7.34 -3.78
C GLY A 106 8.22 -7.85 -5.13
N PHE A 107 6.94 -8.22 -5.20
CA PHE A 107 6.31 -8.62 -6.45
C PHE A 107 6.10 -7.45 -7.41
N LEU A 108 5.74 -6.27 -6.90
CA LEU A 108 5.48 -5.07 -7.68
C LEU A 108 6.74 -4.61 -8.42
N ARG A 109 7.89 -4.56 -7.71
CA ARG A 109 9.14 -3.94 -8.19
C ARG A 109 10.32 -4.90 -8.34
N GLY A 110 10.50 -5.84 -7.43
CA GLY A 110 11.70 -6.67 -7.31
C GLY A 110 11.65 -8.02 -8.01
N ASP A 111 10.65 -8.25 -8.87
CA ASP A 111 10.42 -9.51 -9.60
C ASP A 111 10.34 -10.76 -8.69
N ILE A 112 9.97 -10.56 -7.42
CA ILE A 112 9.72 -11.65 -6.47
C ILE A 112 8.34 -12.21 -6.75
N ILE A 113 8.21 -13.52 -6.97
CA ILE A 113 6.89 -14.13 -7.21
C ILE A 113 6.01 -14.00 -5.97
N MET A 114 4.78 -13.52 -6.15
CA MET A 114 3.80 -13.45 -5.08
C MET A 114 3.44 -14.86 -4.59
N ALA A 115 3.81 -15.17 -3.35
CA ALA A 115 3.59 -16.49 -2.75
C ALA A 115 2.28 -16.59 -1.95
N ALA A 116 1.64 -15.47 -1.63
CA ALA A 116 0.36 -15.47 -0.92
C ALA A 116 -0.73 -16.15 -1.76
N THR A 117 -1.51 -17.02 -1.14
CA THR A 117 -2.64 -17.68 -1.79
C THR A 117 -3.92 -16.92 -1.51
N ALA A 118 -4.59 -16.50 -2.58
CA ALA A 118 -5.94 -15.96 -2.55
C ALA A 118 -6.70 -16.60 -3.73
N PRO A 119 -7.46 -17.69 -3.52
CA PRO A 119 -7.94 -18.56 -4.60
C PRO A 119 -8.75 -17.89 -5.70
N LYS A 120 -9.27 -16.68 -5.45
CA LYS A 120 -10.09 -15.89 -6.38
C LYS A 120 -9.34 -14.68 -6.98
N LEU A 121 -8.06 -14.50 -6.67
CA LEU A 121 -7.27 -13.37 -7.16
C LEU A 121 -6.18 -13.84 -8.12
N ASN A 122 -6.13 -13.18 -9.27
CA ASN A 122 -4.96 -13.20 -10.13
C ASN A 122 -4.01 -12.09 -9.70
N TRP A 123 -2.92 -12.44 -9.02
CA TRP A 123 -1.96 -11.46 -8.54
C TRP A 123 -1.35 -10.60 -9.65
N TRP A 124 -1.20 -11.12 -10.86
CA TRP A 124 -0.67 -10.34 -11.98
C TRP A 124 -1.61 -9.19 -12.38
N ASP A 125 -2.92 -9.45 -12.40
CA ASP A 125 -3.91 -8.40 -12.66
C ASP A 125 -3.89 -7.35 -11.54
N VAL A 126 -3.78 -7.80 -10.29
CA VAL A 126 -3.65 -6.91 -9.12
C VAL A 126 -2.37 -6.06 -9.18
N ARG A 127 -1.26 -6.62 -9.67
CA ARG A 127 0.01 -5.89 -9.88
C ARG A 127 -0.13 -4.81 -10.94
N GLU A 128 -0.79 -5.13 -12.06
CA GLU A 128 -1.00 -4.14 -13.13
C GLU A 128 -1.98 -3.04 -12.71
N GLU A 129 -3.03 -3.38 -11.95
CA GLU A 129 -3.93 -2.40 -11.32
C GLU A 129 -3.14 -1.44 -10.40
N ALA A 130 -2.34 -2.00 -9.48
CA ALA A 130 -1.48 -1.21 -8.59
C ALA A 130 -0.54 -0.27 -9.35
N ARG A 131 0.11 -0.77 -10.42
CA ARG A 131 0.99 0.04 -11.28
C ARG A 131 0.25 1.17 -11.97
N GLY A 132 -0.98 0.94 -12.43
CA GLY A 132 -1.84 1.97 -13.00
C GLY A 132 -2.10 3.09 -12.00
N LEU A 133 -2.58 2.72 -10.81
CA LEU A 133 -2.90 3.67 -9.74
C LEU A 133 -1.68 4.48 -9.30
N LEU A 134 -0.53 3.84 -9.10
CA LEU A 134 0.73 4.51 -8.75
C LEU A 134 1.21 5.47 -9.85
N LYS A 135 0.90 5.21 -11.12
CA LYS A 135 1.20 6.12 -12.24
C LYS A 135 0.17 7.25 -12.41
N GLY A 136 -0.87 7.31 -11.56
CA GLY A 136 -1.97 8.26 -11.69
C GLY A 136 -2.91 7.95 -12.85
N ILE A 137 -2.88 6.72 -13.38
CA ILE A 137 -3.86 6.26 -14.36
C ILE A 137 -5.13 5.92 -13.60
N ALA A 138 -6.26 6.52 -14.00
CA ALA A 138 -7.55 6.22 -13.40
C ALA A 138 -7.80 4.70 -13.42
N PRO A 139 -8.36 4.12 -12.33
CA PRO A 139 -8.63 2.70 -12.30
C PRO A 139 -9.47 2.32 -13.52
N MET A 140 -9.05 1.30 -14.26
CA MET A 140 -9.97 0.70 -15.24
C MET A 140 -11.17 0.19 -14.46
N PRO A 141 -12.42 0.39 -14.94
CA PRO A 141 -13.59 -0.17 -14.29
C PRO A 141 -13.37 -1.67 -14.16
N MET A 142 -13.17 -2.13 -12.93
CA MET A 142 -12.96 -3.54 -12.67
C MET A 142 -14.24 -4.26 -13.08
N ALA A 143 -14.15 -5.05 -14.14
CA ALA A 143 -15.18 -6.02 -14.48
C ALA A 143 -15.45 -6.81 -13.19
N SER A 144 -16.68 -6.67 -12.67
CA SER A 144 -17.15 -7.14 -11.38
C SER A 144 -16.24 -8.17 -10.73
N ARG A 145 -15.44 -7.77 -9.73
CA ARG A 145 -14.86 -8.73 -8.79
C ARG A 145 -16.05 -9.54 -8.30
N ALA A 146 -16.07 -10.81 -8.64
CA ALA A 146 -17.27 -11.60 -8.55
C ALA A 146 -17.73 -11.60 -7.09
N GLN A 147 -18.85 -10.92 -6.84
CA GLN A 147 -19.51 -10.89 -5.55
C GLN A 147 -20.01 -12.31 -5.27
N TYR A 148 -19.22 -13.09 -4.53
CA TYR A 148 -19.59 -14.42 -4.05
C TYR A 148 -19.06 -14.61 -2.64
#